data_AF-A0A0K2UL52-F1
#
_entry.id   AF-A0A0K2UL52-F1
#
_cell.length_a   1.000
_cell.length_b   1.000
_cell.length_c   1.000
_cell.angle_alpha   90.00
_cell.angle_beta   90.00
_cell.angle_gamma   90.00
#
_symmetry.space_group_name_H-M   'P 1'
#
loop_
_entity.id
_entity.type
_entity.pdbx_description
1 polymer ?
#
loop_
_entity_poly.entity_id
_entity_poly.type
_entity_poly.pdbx_seq_one_letter_code
_entity_poly.pdbx_strand_id
1 'polypeptide(L)'
;MSSFKVYQIMFFIGFFAINIQSQEFTDKCDETELSAKQKEADTCIETHKIELANILSNSEIETSLAVCQNMREVLGCLMNLFESCYEENISKRVRLNFLYDQAQIAINTSQLLGKPFLQECDLFPSFQKEYIFHVTGSNKCSFVDYVKVIIPRKKDCDAKVDQEWNQKLKLSALFSGASARQFLLNIACDAYKDFIETCRQPLIDQCFSQEEGQNLIDSDYKKVFSVYETSIQKIDSSFTYEGSCSNLQIENDFSAKDFFVPSRRSISKRSAEYFKSARDYLYSDEF
;
A
#
# COMPACT_ATOMS: atom_id res chain seq x y z
N MET A 1 -33.04 -15.53 -8.45
CA MET A 1 -31.82 -15.25 -7.66
C MET A 1 -32.26 -14.59 -6.35
N SER A 2 -31.73 -14.95 -5.17
CA SER A 2 -32.19 -14.31 -3.92
C SER A 2 -31.77 -12.83 -3.90
N SER A 3 -32.60 -11.94 -3.37
CA SER A 3 -32.32 -10.49 -3.30
C SER A 3 -30.95 -10.20 -2.68
N PHE A 4 -30.49 -11.04 -1.76
CA PHE A 4 -29.15 -11.00 -1.15
C PHE A 4 -28.00 -11.09 -2.17
N LYS A 5 -28.12 -11.91 -3.23
CA LYS A 5 -27.10 -12.03 -4.28
C LYS A 5 -27.01 -10.78 -5.15
N VAL A 6 -28.13 -10.12 -5.41
CA VAL A 6 -28.17 -8.84 -6.15
C VAL A 6 -27.52 -7.73 -5.33
N TYR A 7 -27.81 -7.64 -4.03
CA TYR A 7 -27.15 -6.69 -3.13
C TYR A 7 -25.63 -6.92 -3.04
N GLN A 8 -25.18 -8.18 -3.01
CA GLN A 8 -23.75 -8.47 -3.03
C GLN A 8 -23.12 -7.98 -4.35
N ILE A 9 -23.68 -8.27 -5.52
CA ILE A 9 -23.11 -7.79 -6.80
C ILE A 9 -23.17 -6.26 -6.93
N MET A 10 -24.24 -5.62 -6.46
CA MET A 10 -24.33 -4.15 -6.45
C MET A 10 -23.28 -3.53 -5.51
N PHE A 11 -22.89 -4.23 -4.44
CA PHE A 11 -21.76 -3.83 -3.59
C PHE A 11 -20.40 -3.97 -4.30
N PHE A 12 -20.22 -4.92 -5.24
CA PHE A 12 -18.99 -5.03 -6.05
C PHE A 12 -18.73 -3.79 -6.92
N ILE A 13 -19.79 -3.07 -7.31
CA ILE A 13 -19.72 -1.97 -8.29
C ILE A 13 -20.02 -0.61 -7.64
N GLY A 14 -20.74 -0.62 -6.50
CA GLY A 14 -21.23 0.57 -5.81
C GLY A 14 -20.23 1.26 -4.88
N PHE A 15 -19.15 0.60 -4.44
CA PHE A 15 -18.17 1.19 -3.53
C PHE A 15 -17.02 1.89 -4.27
N PHE A 16 -17.35 2.76 -5.21
CA PHE A 16 -16.44 3.79 -5.71
C PHE A 16 -17.03 5.14 -5.35
N ALA A 17 -16.85 5.55 -4.09
CA ALA A 17 -16.46 6.94 -3.92
C ALA A 17 -15.06 6.99 -4.53
N ILE A 18 -14.97 7.43 -5.79
CA ILE A 18 -13.67 7.86 -6.29
C ILE A 18 -13.33 9.01 -5.34
N ASN A 19 -12.49 8.75 -4.34
CA ASN A 19 -11.80 9.78 -3.61
C ASN A 19 -10.86 10.42 -4.63
N ILE A 20 -11.41 11.21 -5.57
CA ILE A 20 -10.75 12.32 -6.24
C ILE A 20 -10.61 13.43 -5.20
N GLN A 21 -10.20 13.07 -3.97
CA GLN A 21 -9.79 14.05 -2.99
C GLN A 21 -8.39 14.48 -3.42
N SER A 22 -8.35 15.70 -3.94
CA SER A 22 -7.18 16.56 -4.16
C SER A 22 -6.18 16.15 -5.26
N GLN A 23 -6.62 16.09 -6.52
CA GLN A 23 -5.78 16.63 -7.59
C GLN A 23 -6.52 17.81 -8.22
N GLU A 24 -6.36 18.99 -7.59
CA GLU A 24 -6.86 20.29 -8.06
C GLU A 24 -6.25 20.75 -9.40
N PHE A 25 -5.36 19.95 -9.98
CA PHE A 25 -4.69 20.26 -11.24
C PHE A 25 -5.01 19.18 -12.26
N THR A 26 -5.74 19.57 -13.31
CA THR A 26 -5.81 18.83 -14.56
C THR A 26 -4.92 19.55 -15.56
N ASP A 27 -4.29 18.79 -16.46
CA ASP A 27 -3.33 19.36 -17.40
C ASP A 27 -4.02 20.02 -18.60
N LYS A 28 -5.31 19.71 -18.84
CA LYS A 28 -6.02 20.08 -20.07
C LYS A 28 -7.32 20.87 -19.85
N CYS A 29 -8.07 20.55 -18.81
CA CYS A 29 -9.38 21.15 -18.53
C CYS A 29 -9.25 22.26 -17.49
N ASP A 30 -10.05 23.31 -17.64
CA ASP A 30 -10.30 24.23 -16.52
C ASP A 30 -11.29 23.61 -15.51
N GLU A 31 -11.50 24.29 -14.38
CA GLU A 31 -12.38 23.82 -13.31
C GLU A 31 -13.84 23.61 -13.78
N THR A 32 -14.33 24.46 -14.69
CA THR A 32 -15.70 24.38 -15.19
C THR A 32 -15.87 23.19 -16.13
N GLU A 33 -14.91 22.99 -17.04
CA GLU A 33 -14.87 21.85 -17.95
C GLU A 33 -14.70 20.53 -17.18
N LEU A 34 -13.79 20.50 -16.19
CA LEU A 34 -13.60 19.34 -15.33
C LEU A 34 -14.90 18.97 -14.59
N SER A 35 -15.57 19.95 -13.97
CA SER A 35 -16.82 19.71 -13.24
C SER A 35 -17.93 19.18 -14.16
N ALA A 36 -18.04 19.74 -15.38
CA ALA A 36 -19.00 19.25 -16.37
C ALA A 36 -18.70 17.80 -16.80
N LYS A 37 -17.42 17.48 -17.04
CA LYS A 37 -16.97 16.13 -17.42
C LYS A 37 -17.12 15.11 -16.29
N GLN A 38 -16.88 15.51 -15.05
CA GLN A 38 -17.13 14.68 -13.87
C GLN A 38 -18.61 14.32 -13.77
N LYS A 39 -19.50 15.33 -13.89
CA LYS A 39 -20.95 15.10 -13.87
C LYS A 39 -21.43 14.20 -15.01
N GLU A 40 -20.85 14.34 -16.20
CA GLU A 40 -21.11 13.46 -17.34
C GLU A 40 -20.71 12.01 -17.02
N ALA A 41 -19.51 11.81 -16.50
CA ALA A 41 -19.01 10.49 -16.09
C ALA A 41 -19.88 9.87 -14.98
N ASP A 42 -20.23 10.63 -13.94
CA ASP A 42 -21.09 10.14 -12.84
C ASP A 42 -22.45 9.69 -13.36
N THR A 43 -23.07 10.48 -14.25
CA THR A 43 -24.36 10.14 -14.86
C THR A 43 -24.26 8.86 -15.69
N CYS A 44 -23.18 8.71 -16.46
CA CYS A 44 -22.88 7.52 -17.26
C CYS A 44 -22.70 6.27 -16.36
N ILE A 45 -21.92 6.38 -15.29
CA ILE A 45 -21.66 5.31 -14.33
C ILE A 45 -22.97 4.85 -13.65
N GLU A 46 -23.77 5.80 -13.15
CA GLU A 46 -25.04 5.47 -12.49
C GLU A 46 -26.04 4.83 -13.45
N THR A 47 -26.08 5.26 -14.72
CA THR A 47 -26.91 4.65 -15.76
C THR A 47 -26.57 3.17 -15.93
N HIS A 48 -25.28 2.85 -16.11
CA HIS A 48 -24.86 1.47 -16.29
C HIS A 48 -25.06 0.62 -15.03
N LYS A 49 -24.88 1.18 -13.82
CA LYS A 49 -25.21 0.49 -12.57
C LYS A 49 -26.69 0.09 -12.50
N ILE A 50 -27.61 0.98 -12.88
CA ILE A 50 -29.05 0.71 -12.93
C ILE A 50 -29.36 -0.37 -13.97
N GLU A 51 -28.76 -0.29 -15.16
CA GLU A 51 -28.92 -1.30 -16.22
C GLU A 51 -28.47 -2.68 -15.76
N LEU A 52 -27.31 -2.78 -15.10
CA LEU A 52 -26.86 -4.04 -14.55
C LEU A 52 -27.81 -4.56 -13.48
N ALA A 53 -28.29 -3.71 -12.56
CA ALA A 53 -29.26 -4.12 -11.54
C ALA A 53 -30.53 -4.72 -12.16
N ASN A 54 -31.01 -4.13 -13.27
CA ASN A 54 -32.15 -4.63 -14.03
C ASN A 54 -31.84 -5.98 -14.71
N ILE A 55 -30.66 -6.11 -15.33
CA ILE A 55 -30.20 -7.36 -15.94
C ILE A 55 -30.11 -8.48 -14.90
N LEU A 56 -29.51 -8.20 -13.74
CA LEU A 56 -29.33 -9.20 -12.66
C LEU A 56 -30.65 -9.60 -12.00
N SER A 57 -31.68 -8.75 -12.09
CA SER A 57 -33.02 -9.03 -11.61
C SER A 57 -33.80 -9.93 -12.59
N ASN A 58 -33.46 -9.91 -13.87
CA ASN A 58 -34.09 -10.67 -14.94
C ASN A 58 -33.21 -11.87 -15.31
N SER A 59 -33.48 -13.02 -14.69
CA SER A 59 -32.60 -14.20 -14.53
C SER A 59 -32.12 -14.96 -15.79
N GLU A 60 -32.12 -14.35 -16.98
CA GLU A 60 -31.82 -15.02 -18.26
C GLU A 60 -30.37 -14.83 -18.76
N ILE A 61 -29.60 -13.88 -18.21
CA ILE A 61 -28.22 -13.60 -18.65
C ILE A 61 -27.20 -14.22 -17.70
N GLU A 62 -26.12 -14.80 -18.25
CA GLU A 62 -24.95 -15.22 -17.48
C GLU A 62 -24.38 -14.03 -16.69
N THR A 63 -24.45 -14.12 -15.36
CA THR A 63 -24.08 -13.03 -14.45
C THR A 63 -22.64 -12.52 -14.67
N SER A 64 -21.69 -13.39 -15.04
CA SER A 64 -20.31 -13.00 -15.30
C SER A 64 -20.18 -12.10 -16.53
N LEU A 65 -20.89 -12.41 -17.62
CA LEU A 65 -20.89 -11.61 -18.84
C LEU A 65 -21.54 -10.23 -18.61
N ALA A 66 -22.68 -10.19 -17.92
CA ALA A 66 -23.35 -8.93 -17.60
C ALA A 66 -22.48 -8.00 -16.76
N VAL A 67 -21.80 -8.55 -15.75
CA VAL A 67 -20.87 -7.80 -14.90
C VAL A 67 -19.64 -7.33 -15.69
N CYS A 68 -19.07 -8.19 -16.54
CA CYS A 68 -17.93 -7.80 -17.38
C CYS A 68 -18.29 -6.67 -18.35
N GLN A 69 -19.46 -6.77 -19.01
CA GLN A 69 -19.95 -5.71 -19.88
C GLN A 69 -20.12 -4.40 -19.10
N ASN A 70 -20.81 -4.44 -17.96
CA ASN A 70 -20.99 -3.27 -17.12
C ASN A 70 -19.66 -2.63 -16.71
N MET A 71 -18.67 -3.44 -16.31
CA MET A 71 -17.33 -2.95 -16.01
C MET A 71 -16.67 -2.25 -17.20
N ARG A 72 -16.85 -2.77 -18.42
CA ARG A 72 -16.34 -2.14 -19.64
C ARG A 72 -16.97 -0.77 -19.85
N GLU A 73 -18.29 -0.68 -19.69
CA GLU A 73 -19.02 0.59 -19.85
C GLU A 73 -18.63 1.61 -18.77
N VAL A 74 -18.57 1.20 -17.51
CA VAL A 74 -18.11 2.05 -16.40
C VAL A 74 -16.68 2.53 -16.63
N LEU A 75 -15.79 1.65 -17.07
CA LEU A 75 -14.43 2.04 -17.44
C LEU A 75 -14.45 3.03 -18.61
N GLY A 76 -15.32 2.85 -19.61
CA GLY A 76 -15.52 3.79 -20.70
C GLY A 76 -15.94 5.18 -20.22
N CYS A 77 -16.90 5.26 -19.29
CA CYS A 77 -17.31 6.52 -18.67
C CYS A 77 -16.12 7.24 -17.99
N LEU A 78 -15.30 6.49 -17.25
CA LEU A 78 -14.12 7.03 -16.58
C LEU A 78 -13.07 7.49 -17.60
N MET A 79 -12.74 6.67 -18.61
CA MET A 79 -11.73 7.02 -19.60
C MET A 79 -12.12 8.25 -20.42
N ASN A 80 -13.41 8.44 -20.71
CA ASN A 80 -13.89 9.67 -21.36
C ASN A 80 -13.56 10.93 -20.55
N LEU A 81 -13.71 10.89 -19.23
CA LEU A 81 -13.28 11.98 -18.33
C LEU A 81 -11.75 12.10 -18.31
N PHE A 82 -11.05 11.00 -18.04
CA PHE A 82 -9.61 11.06 -17.76
C PHE A 82 -8.74 11.31 -18.99
N GLU A 83 -9.10 10.83 -20.18
CA GLU A 83 -8.35 11.11 -21.41
C GLU A 83 -8.58 12.55 -21.91
N SER A 84 -9.77 13.10 -21.64
CA SER A 84 -10.12 14.48 -21.99
C SER A 84 -9.39 15.49 -21.12
N CYS A 85 -9.32 15.27 -19.81
CA CYS A 85 -8.82 16.27 -18.87
C CYS A 85 -7.39 16.05 -18.36
N TYR A 86 -6.82 14.85 -18.51
CA TYR A 86 -5.51 14.53 -17.94
C TYR A 86 -4.55 13.99 -19.00
N GLU A 87 -3.25 14.03 -18.68
CA GLU A 87 -2.23 13.35 -19.46
C GLU A 87 -2.42 11.82 -19.51
N GLU A 88 -1.87 11.20 -20.56
CA GLU A 88 -2.03 9.76 -20.84
C GLU A 88 -1.55 8.87 -19.68
N ASN A 89 -0.50 9.28 -18.97
CA ASN A 89 0.04 8.58 -17.81
C ASN A 89 -0.97 8.51 -16.65
N ILE A 90 -1.73 9.58 -16.39
CA ILE A 90 -2.76 9.64 -15.36
C ILE A 90 -3.94 8.79 -15.79
N SER A 91 -4.42 8.93 -17.04
CA SER A 91 -5.52 8.11 -17.55
C SER A 91 -5.19 6.61 -17.48
N LYS A 92 -3.95 6.25 -17.85
CA LYS A 92 -3.45 4.86 -17.73
C LYS A 92 -3.44 4.37 -16.28
N ARG A 93 -2.95 5.19 -15.34
CA ARG A 93 -2.94 4.83 -13.91
C ARG A 93 -4.35 4.60 -13.37
N VAL A 94 -5.31 5.47 -13.73
CA VAL A 94 -6.70 5.33 -13.29
C VAL A 94 -7.32 4.05 -13.84
N ARG A 95 -7.13 3.75 -15.13
CA ARG A 95 -7.56 2.49 -15.74
C ARG A 95 -7.04 1.28 -14.97
N LEU A 96 -5.74 1.27 -14.70
CA LEU A 96 -5.06 0.18 -14.00
C LEU A 96 -5.56 0.03 -12.56
N ASN A 97 -5.77 1.13 -11.83
CA ASN A 97 -6.29 1.07 -10.47
C ASN A 97 -7.74 0.59 -10.42
N PHE A 98 -8.59 1.08 -11.31
CA PHE A 98 -9.97 0.61 -11.42
C PHE A 98 -10.03 -0.90 -11.65
N LEU A 99 -9.28 -1.41 -12.63
CA LEU A 99 -9.25 -2.85 -12.92
C LEU A 99 -8.61 -3.67 -11.79
N TYR A 100 -7.63 -3.11 -11.08
CA TYR A 100 -7.04 -3.73 -9.89
C TYR A 100 -8.07 -3.92 -8.77
N ASP A 101 -8.83 -2.88 -8.46
CA ASP A 101 -9.84 -2.91 -7.40
C ASP A 101 -10.92 -3.95 -7.73
N GLN A 102 -11.39 -3.96 -8.97
CA GLN A 102 -12.34 -4.98 -9.44
C GLN A 102 -11.76 -6.40 -9.36
N ALA A 103 -10.48 -6.57 -9.72
CA ALA A 103 -9.81 -7.85 -9.61
C ALA A 103 -9.65 -8.30 -8.14
N GLN A 104 -9.32 -7.38 -7.23
CA GLN A 104 -9.20 -7.68 -5.81
C GLN A 104 -10.54 -8.13 -5.20
N ILE A 105 -11.63 -7.43 -5.52
CA ILE A 105 -12.96 -7.80 -5.03
C ILE A 105 -13.31 -9.20 -5.52
N ALA A 106 -13.11 -9.49 -6.81
CA ALA A 106 -13.32 -10.82 -7.41
C ALA A 106 -12.45 -11.91 -6.77
N ILE A 107 -11.19 -11.60 -6.42
CA ILE A 107 -10.27 -12.52 -5.75
C ILE A 107 -10.72 -12.84 -4.32
N ASN A 108 -11.23 -11.85 -3.60
CA ASN A 108 -11.51 -11.92 -2.16
C ASN A 108 -12.95 -12.37 -1.83
N THR A 109 -13.85 -12.43 -2.82
CA THR A 109 -15.23 -12.90 -2.64
C THR A 109 -15.39 -14.34 -3.10
N SER A 110 -15.96 -15.18 -2.23
CA SER A 110 -15.87 -16.64 -2.37
C SER A 110 -16.94 -17.31 -3.26
N GLN A 111 -17.95 -16.60 -3.79
CA GLN A 111 -19.17 -17.30 -4.25
C GLN A 111 -19.87 -16.84 -5.54
N LEU A 112 -19.46 -15.78 -6.26
CA LEU A 112 -20.18 -15.40 -7.49
C LEU A 112 -19.32 -14.95 -8.69
N LEU A 113 -18.25 -14.19 -8.46
CA LEU A 113 -17.39 -13.63 -9.50
C LEU A 113 -15.92 -14.02 -9.29
N GLY A 114 -15.66 -15.22 -8.76
CA GLY A 114 -14.33 -15.68 -8.37
C GLY A 114 -13.32 -15.81 -9.53
N LYS A 115 -12.29 -16.64 -9.36
CA LYS A 115 -11.26 -16.86 -10.40
C LYS A 115 -11.79 -17.08 -11.84
N PRO A 116 -12.91 -17.80 -12.08
CA PRO A 116 -13.47 -17.95 -13.43
C PRO A 116 -13.88 -16.63 -14.09
N PHE A 117 -14.44 -15.67 -13.34
CA PHE A 117 -14.81 -14.36 -13.86
C PHE A 117 -13.61 -13.57 -14.39
N LEU A 118 -12.47 -13.64 -13.68
CA LEU A 118 -11.21 -13.01 -14.12
C LEU A 118 -10.63 -13.63 -15.40
N GLN A 119 -11.05 -14.85 -15.74
CA GLN A 119 -10.62 -15.56 -16.95
C GLN A 119 -11.58 -15.31 -18.12
N GLU A 120 -12.87 -15.20 -17.83
CA GLU A 120 -13.93 -14.97 -18.82
C GLU A 120 -14.03 -13.51 -19.25
N CYS A 121 -13.75 -12.56 -18.36
CA CYS A 121 -13.82 -11.14 -18.68
C CYS A 121 -12.55 -10.67 -19.40
N ASP A 122 -12.73 -10.25 -20.65
CA ASP A 122 -11.67 -9.87 -21.59
C ASP A 122 -10.82 -8.66 -21.17
N LEU A 123 -11.30 -7.88 -20.21
CA LEU A 123 -10.57 -6.76 -19.62
C LEU A 123 -9.34 -7.21 -18.80
N PHE A 124 -9.36 -8.40 -18.21
CA PHE A 124 -8.33 -8.82 -17.24
C PHE A 124 -7.06 -9.45 -17.83
N PRO A 125 -7.09 -10.28 -18.89
CA PRO A 125 -5.88 -10.94 -19.39
C PRO A 125 -4.75 -9.98 -19.80
N SER A 126 -5.09 -8.87 -20.46
CA SER A 126 -4.12 -7.82 -20.81
C SER A 126 -3.74 -6.98 -19.60
N PHE A 127 -4.73 -6.58 -18.82
CA PHE A 127 -4.56 -5.80 -17.59
C PHE A 127 -3.59 -6.43 -16.60
N GLN A 128 -3.70 -7.74 -16.33
CA GLN A 128 -2.90 -8.40 -15.29
C GLN A 128 -1.39 -8.25 -15.55
N LYS A 129 -0.94 -8.42 -16.80
CA LYS A 129 0.46 -8.24 -17.17
C LYS A 129 0.86 -6.77 -17.15
N GLU A 130 0.02 -5.90 -17.70
CA GLU A 130 0.28 -4.46 -17.74
C GLU A 130 0.41 -3.87 -16.33
N TYR A 131 -0.49 -4.25 -15.43
CA TYR A 131 -0.48 -3.82 -14.04
C TYR A 131 0.79 -4.27 -13.33
N ILE A 132 1.15 -5.54 -13.47
CA ILE A 132 2.34 -6.10 -12.80
C ILE A 132 3.61 -5.42 -13.29
N PHE A 133 3.73 -5.22 -14.61
CA PHE A 133 4.84 -4.45 -15.15
C PHE A 133 4.82 -2.99 -14.68
N HIS A 134 3.65 -2.35 -14.60
CA HIS A 134 3.52 -0.97 -14.14
C HIS A 134 3.96 -0.78 -12.69
N VAL A 135 3.61 -1.70 -11.79
CA VAL A 135 3.90 -1.57 -10.35
C VAL A 135 5.24 -2.15 -9.93
N THR A 136 5.81 -3.07 -10.72
CA THR A 136 7.05 -3.77 -10.35
C THR A 136 8.19 -3.61 -11.35
N GLY A 137 7.94 -2.99 -12.51
CA GLY A 137 8.90 -2.86 -13.62
C GLY A 137 9.27 -4.19 -14.27
N SER A 138 8.53 -5.25 -13.97
CA SER A 138 8.91 -6.64 -14.24
C SER A 138 7.65 -7.50 -14.43
N ASN A 139 7.80 -8.66 -15.07
CA ASN A 139 6.76 -9.68 -15.19
C ASN A 139 7.17 -11.01 -14.51
N LYS A 140 8.08 -10.93 -13.52
CA LYS A 140 8.58 -12.11 -12.79
C LYS A 140 7.51 -12.84 -11.99
N CYS A 141 6.52 -12.12 -11.46
CA CYS A 141 5.41 -12.72 -10.71
C CYS A 141 4.07 -12.54 -11.43
N SER A 142 3.09 -13.38 -11.10
CA SER A 142 1.73 -13.23 -11.63
C SER A 142 0.93 -12.21 -10.81
N PHE A 143 -0.13 -11.66 -11.41
CA PHE A 143 -1.07 -10.78 -10.70
C PHE A 143 -1.65 -11.42 -9.44
N VAL A 144 -2.01 -12.71 -9.54
CA VAL A 144 -2.57 -13.45 -8.41
C VAL A 144 -1.53 -13.64 -7.30
N ASP A 145 -0.28 -13.94 -7.64
CA ASP A 145 0.79 -14.06 -6.63
C ASP A 145 1.08 -12.71 -5.99
N TYR A 146 1.07 -11.63 -6.78
CA TYR A 146 1.25 -10.28 -6.27
C TYR A 146 0.20 -9.93 -5.21
N VAL A 147 -1.09 -10.14 -5.52
CA VAL A 147 -2.21 -9.82 -4.62
C VAL A 147 -2.30 -10.76 -3.42
N LYS A 148 -2.13 -12.08 -3.62
CA LYS A 148 -2.36 -13.08 -2.56
C LYS A 148 -1.13 -13.43 -1.73
N VAL A 149 0.06 -13.19 -2.25
CA VAL A 149 1.32 -13.63 -1.62
C VAL A 149 2.21 -12.45 -1.32
N ILE A 150 2.54 -11.62 -2.31
CA ILE A 150 3.52 -10.53 -2.14
C ILE A 150 2.98 -9.42 -1.23
N ILE A 151 1.78 -8.88 -1.51
CA ILE A 151 1.19 -7.81 -0.69
C ILE A 151 0.98 -8.27 0.77
N PRO A 152 0.36 -9.43 1.07
CA PRO A 152 0.19 -9.88 2.44
C PRO A 152 1.52 -10.13 3.15
N ARG A 153 2.49 -10.77 2.48
CA ARG A 153 3.84 -10.96 3.07
C ARG A 153 4.53 -9.65 3.39
N LYS A 154 4.42 -8.64 2.52
CA LYS A 154 4.94 -7.29 2.79
C LYS A 154 4.32 -6.75 4.08
N LYS A 155 2.99 -6.75 4.16
CA LYS A 155 2.23 -6.23 5.30
C LYS A 155 2.57 -6.96 6.60
N ASP A 156 2.63 -8.28 6.58
CA ASP A 156 2.94 -9.11 7.74
C ASP A 156 4.38 -8.87 8.23
N CYS A 157 5.33 -8.73 7.30
CA CYS A 157 6.71 -8.44 7.64
C CYS A 157 6.87 -7.04 8.24
N ASP A 158 6.22 -6.03 7.65
CA ASP A 158 6.23 -4.66 8.16
C ASP A 158 5.66 -4.59 9.58
N ALA A 159 4.54 -5.26 9.83
CA ALA A 159 3.93 -5.32 11.16
C ALA A 159 4.84 -6.02 12.19
N LYS A 160 5.54 -7.08 11.78
CA LYS A 160 6.48 -7.80 12.65
C LYS A 160 7.69 -6.93 13.02
N VAL A 161 8.31 -6.29 12.03
CA VAL A 161 9.46 -5.39 12.26
C VAL A 161 9.05 -4.23 13.16
N ASP A 162 7.88 -3.61 12.94
CA ASP A 162 7.38 -2.54 13.81
C ASP A 162 7.13 -3.04 15.24
N GLN A 163 6.54 -4.23 15.41
CA GLN A 163 6.32 -4.82 16.73
C GLN A 163 7.64 -5.05 17.49
N GLU A 164 8.64 -5.63 16.83
CA GLU A 164 9.96 -5.91 17.42
C GLU A 164 10.70 -4.61 17.75
N TRP A 165 10.66 -3.64 16.84
CA TRP A 165 11.19 -2.28 17.04
C TRP A 165 10.59 -1.62 18.27
N ASN A 166 9.26 -1.61 18.38
CA ASN A 166 8.55 -1.01 19.49
C ASN A 166 8.85 -1.69 20.83
N GLN A 167 9.10 -3.00 20.84
CA GLN A 167 9.55 -3.71 22.05
C GLN A 167 10.97 -3.30 22.43
N LYS A 168 11.91 -3.28 21.48
CA LYS A 168 13.30 -2.87 21.69
C LYS A 168 13.37 -1.40 22.17
N LEU A 169 12.58 -0.50 21.60
CA LEU A 169 12.48 0.89 22.05
C LEU A 169 11.98 1.02 23.50
N LYS A 170 11.00 0.22 23.94
CA LYS A 170 10.54 0.24 25.34
C LYS A 170 11.66 -0.19 26.30
N LEU A 171 12.47 -1.17 25.91
CA LEU A 171 13.64 -1.61 26.69
C LEU A 171 14.72 -0.53 26.76
N SER A 172 14.84 0.34 25.74
CA SER A 172 15.83 1.43 25.74
C SER A 172 15.69 2.37 26.95
N ALA A 173 14.48 2.49 27.50
CA ALA A 173 14.19 3.27 28.69
C ALA A 173 14.91 2.75 29.95
N LEU A 174 15.37 1.50 29.96
CA LEU A 174 16.13 0.92 31.07
C LEU A 174 17.60 1.34 31.09
N PHE A 175 18.08 1.95 30.00
CA PHE A 175 19.46 2.37 29.85
C PHE A 175 19.61 3.88 30.05
N SER A 176 20.82 4.34 30.36
CA SER A 176 21.14 5.77 30.44
C SER A 176 22.53 6.08 29.85
N GLY A 177 22.77 7.34 29.51
CA GLY A 177 24.07 7.81 29.03
C GLY A 177 24.54 7.10 27.75
N ALA A 178 25.84 6.78 27.69
CA ALA A 178 26.46 6.15 26.52
C ALA A 178 25.85 4.79 26.17
N SER A 179 25.48 3.98 27.17
CA SER A 179 24.85 2.68 26.96
C SER A 179 23.47 2.81 26.30
N ALA A 180 22.67 3.81 26.69
CA ALA A 180 21.39 4.07 26.03
C ALA A 180 21.56 4.50 24.57
N ARG A 181 22.54 5.38 24.30
CA ARG A 181 22.86 5.80 22.93
C ARG A 181 23.27 4.60 22.08
N GLN A 182 24.24 3.79 22.53
CA GLN A 182 24.70 2.63 21.77
C GLN A 182 23.58 1.62 21.53
N PHE A 183 22.76 1.36 22.55
CA PHE A 183 21.62 0.45 22.42
C PHE A 183 20.60 0.96 21.39
N LEU A 184 20.26 2.26 21.41
CA LEU A 184 19.37 2.86 20.43
C LEU A 184 19.93 2.79 19.00
N LEU A 185 21.23 3.06 18.82
CA LEU A 185 21.90 2.96 17.52
C LEU A 185 21.87 1.52 16.98
N ASN A 186 22.17 0.53 17.83
CA ASN A 186 22.13 -0.88 17.43
C ASN A 186 20.71 -1.30 17.05
N ILE A 187 19.71 -0.92 17.86
CA ILE A 187 18.31 -1.21 17.54
C ILE A 187 17.95 -0.61 16.18
N ALA A 188 18.28 0.68 15.95
CA ALA A 188 18.10 1.39 14.68
C ALA A 188 18.62 0.58 13.50
N CYS A 189 19.89 0.23 13.56
CA CYS A 189 20.50 -0.48 12.46
C CYS A 189 19.97 -1.90 12.28
N ASP A 190 19.65 -2.63 13.36
CA ASP A 190 18.99 -3.93 13.27
C ASP A 190 17.67 -3.83 12.51
N ALA A 191 16.80 -2.89 12.88
CA ALA A 191 15.49 -2.79 12.24
C ALA A 191 15.56 -2.31 10.80
N TYR A 192 16.50 -1.41 10.48
CA TYR A 192 16.76 -1.03 9.10
C TYR A 192 17.23 -2.23 8.27
N LYS A 193 18.18 -3.00 8.81
CA LYS A 193 18.67 -4.22 8.16
C LYS A 193 17.56 -5.26 7.99
N ASP A 194 16.80 -5.55 9.05
CA ASP A 194 15.70 -6.52 9.01
C ASP A 194 14.64 -6.08 7.99
N PHE A 195 14.32 -4.79 7.94
CA PHE A 195 13.38 -4.26 6.96
C PHE A 195 13.87 -4.45 5.51
N ILE A 196 15.11 -4.09 5.22
CA ILE A 196 15.68 -4.20 3.87
C ILE A 196 15.87 -5.66 3.48
N GLU A 197 16.64 -6.41 4.27
CA GLU A 197 17.07 -7.78 3.91
C GLU A 197 15.96 -8.81 4.10
N THR A 198 15.12 -8.67 5.13
CA THR A 198 14.08 -9.67 5.42
C THR A 198 12.76 -9.30 4.76
N CYS A 199 12.35 -8.04 4.80
CA CYS A 199 11.03 -7.64 4.29
C CYS A 199 11.03 -7.23 2.82
N ARG A 200 12.08 -6.54 2.33
CA ARG A 200 12.08 -6.00 0.96
C ARG A 200 12.79 -6.90 -0.04
N GLN A 201 14.01 -7.34 0.25
CA GLN A 201 14.83 -8.10 -0.70
C GLN A 201 14.12 -9.35 -1.25
N PRO A 202 13.44 -10.19 -0.44
CA PRO A 202 12.76 -11.36 -0.98
C PRO A 202 11.60 -11.00 -1.91
N LEU A 203 10.91 -9.88 -1.69
CA LEU A 203 9.84 -9.40 -2.56
C LEU A 203 10.42 -8.86 -3.87
N ILE A 204 11.53 -8.12 -3.79
CA ILE A 204 12.24 -7.56 -4.94
C ILE A 204 12.73 -8.68 -5.85
N ASP A 205 13.40 -9.68 -5.28
CA ASP A 205 13.92 -10.82 -6.01
C ASP A 205 12.80 -11.60 -6.73
N GLN A 206 11.65 -11.72 -6.06
CA GLN A 206 10.50 -12.49 -6.56
C GLN A 206 9.68 -11.75 -7.63
N CYS A 207 9.46 -10.44 -7.51
CA CYS A 207 8.53 -9.75 -8.41
C CYS A 207 9.10 -8.50 -9.11
N PHE A 208 10.06 -7.79 -8.53
CA PHE A 208 10.47 -6.47 -9.03
C PHE A 208 11.66 -6.53 -10.00
N SER A 209 11.74 -5.51 -10.85
CA SER A 209 13.01 -5.13 -11.50
C SER A 209 13.96 -4.55 -10.46
N GLN A 210 15.24 -4.47 -10.79
CA GLN A 210 16.22 -3.87 -9.88
C GLN A 210 15.91 -2.39 -9.61
N GLU A 211 15.53 -1.64 -10.65
CA GLU A 211 15.18 -0.22 -10.55
C GLU A 211 13.95 0.00 -9.66
N GLU A 212 12.85 -0.71 -9.92
CA GLU A 212 11.64 -0.55 -9.11
C GLU A 212 11.80 -1.13 -7.70
N GLY A 213 12.64 -2.16 -7.55
CA GLY A 213 13.02 -2.66 -6.24
C GLY A 213 13.76 -1.61 -5.41
N GLN A 214 14.66 -0.85 -6.03
CA GLN A 214 15.34 0.26 -5.36
C GLN A 214 14.38 1.40 -5.05
N ASN A 215 13.50 1.77 -6.00
CA ASN A 215 12.47 2.79 -5.76
C ASN A 215 11.55 2.43 -4.58
N LEU A 216 11.20 1.15 -4.44
CA LEU A 216 10.42 0.64 -3.32
C LEU A 216 11.15 0.84 -1.99
N ILE A 217 12.44 0.51 -1.93
CA ILE A 217 13.30 0.72 -0.75
C ILE A 217 13.36 2.21 -0.43
N ASP A 218 13.66 3.06 -1.40
CA ASP A 218 13.86 4.50 -1.20
C ASP A 218 12.56 5.20 -0.76
N SER A 219 11.42 4.79 -1.30
CA SER A 219 10.11 5.32 -0.92
C SER A 219 9.76 4.96 0.52
N ASP A 220 9.95 3.70 0.89
CA ASP A 220 9.67 3.24 2.25
C ASP A 220 10.67 3.83 3.26
N TYR A 221 11.94 4.02 2.86
CA TYR A 221 12.95 4.76 3.63
C TYR A 221 12.49 6.18 3.97
N LYS A 222 12.07 6.93 2.95
CA LYS A 222 11.60 8.31 3.12
C LYS A 222 10.37 8.40 4.03
N LYS A 223 9.47 7.43 3.97
CA LYS A 223 8.23 7.44 4.77
C LYS A 223 8.45 7.02 6.23
N VAL A 224 9.22 5.96 6.46
CA VAL A 224 9.32 5.32 7.77
C VAL A 224 10.61 5.72 8.48
N PHE A 225 11.75 5.54 7.83
CA PHE A 225 13.05 5.66 8.48
C PHE A 225 13.52 7.10 8.64
N SER A 226 13.14 8.03 7.76
CA SER A 226 13.50 9.45 7.88
C SER A 226 13.05 10.07 9.23
N VAL A 227 11.87 9.67 9.71
CA VAL A 227 11.29 10.13 10.98
C VAL A 227 12.10 9.60 12.17
N TYR A 228 12.47 8.31 12.12
CA TYR A 228 13.31 7.70 13.15
C TYR A 228 14.73 8.24 13.12
N GLU A 229 15.31 8.45 11.94
CA GLU A 229 16.64 9.05 11.76
C GLU A 229 16.68 10.42 12.41
N THR A 230 15.73 11.30 12.09
CA THR A 230 15.62 12.63 12.70
C THR A 230 15.50 12.55 14.22
N SER A 231 14.84 11.52 14.74
CA SER A 231 14.69 11.31 16.18
C SER A 231 15.99 10.87 16.84
N ILE A 232 16.76 10.00 16.20
CA ILE A 232 18.08 9.55 16.65
C ILE A 232 19.11 10.68 16.52
N GLN A 233 19.00 11.52 15.49
CA GLN A 233 19.87 12.68 15.27
C GLN A 233 19.82 13.72 16.39
N LYS A 234 18.74 13.74 17.18
CA LYS A 234 18.66 14.57 18.41
C LYS A 234 19.59 14.06 19.53
N ILE A 235 19.97 12.79 19.50
CA ILE A 235 20.88 12.13 20.43
C ILE A 235 22.29 12.07 19.82
N ASP A 236 22.36 11.82 18.52
CA ASP A 236 23.59 11.74 17.74
C ASP A 236 23.45 12.42 16.39
N SER A 237 23.85 13.69 16.30
CA SER A 237 23.69 14.49 15.08
C SER A 237 24.44 13.95 13.84
N SER A 238 25.36 12.99 14.03
CA SER A 238 26.07 12.35 12.91
C SER A 238 25.38 11.10 12.38
N PHE A 239 24.32 10.64 13.05
CA PHE A 239 23.63 9.43 12.65
C PHE A 239 22.89 9.60 11.32
N THR A 240 23.13 8.66 10.42
CA THR A 240 22.29 8.38 9.26
C THR A 240 22.21 6.87 9.11
N TYR A 241 21.08 6.33 8.65
CA TYR A 241 20.98 4.89 8.42
C TYR A 241 22.02 4.43 7.39
N GLU A 242 22.16 5.17 6.29
CA GLU A 242 23.13 4.87 5.23
C GLU A 242 24.58 4.91 5.71
N GLY A 243 24.94 5.83 6.62
CA GLY A 243 26.33 5.99 7.09
C GLY A 243 26.66 5.17 8.33
N SER A 244 25.70 5.00 9.24
CA SER A 244 25.91 4.36 10.54
C SER A 244 25.64 2.86 10.51
N CYS A 245 24.78 2.39 9.59
CA CYS A 245 24.38 0.99 9.54
C CYS A 245 25.06 0.17 8.43
N SER A 246 25.83 0.82 7.55
CA SER A 246 26.54 0.17 6.43
C SER A 246 27.80 -0.63 6.84
N ASN A 247 28.27 -0.51 8.08
CA ASN A 247 29.50 -1.17 8.59
C ASN A 247 29.29 -2.05 9.83
N LEU A 248 28.06 -2.37 10.23
CA LEU A 248 27.84 -3.28 11.36
C LEU A 248 28.11 -4.73 10.96
N GLN A 249 29.40 -5.12 11.00
CA GLN A 249 29.72 -6.51 11.35
C GLN A 249 29.20 -6.73 12.76
N ILE A 250 28.16 -7.55 12.84
CA ILE A 250 27.49 -7.93 14.07
C ILE A 250 28.49 -8.76 14.91
N GLU A 251 29.31 -8.11 15.73
CA GLU A 251 29.88 -8.75 16.92
C GLU A 251 28.76 -8.80 17.97
N ASN A 252 27.84 -9.76 17.80
CA ASN A 252 26.86 -10.13 18.80
C ASN A 252 27.56 -10.86 19.96
N ASP A 253 28.34 -10.13 20.76
CA ASP A 253 28.93 -10.63 22.00
C ASP A 253 28.36 -9.91 23.23
N PHE A 254 27.13 -9.41 23.14
CA PHE A 254 26.35 -8.99 24.31
C PHE A 254 25.73 -10.21 24.99
N SER A 255 26.56 -10.95 25.72
CA SER A 255 26.12 -11.97 26.67
C SER A 255 25.28 -11.30 27.76
N ALA A 256 24.05 -11.77 27.96
CA ALA A 256 23.13 -11.30 29.00
C ALA A 256 23.62 -11.50 30.46
N LYS A 257 24.89 -11.86 30.67
CA LYS A 257 25.49 -12.13 31.98
C LYS A 257 26.05 -10.89 32.68
N ASP A 258 26.18 -9.75 32.01
CA ASP A 258 26.85 -8.56 32.57
C ASP A 258 25.90 -7.45 33.09
N PHE A 259 24.60 -7.74 33.24
CA PHE A 259 23.66 -6.74 33.77
C PHE A 259 23.72 -6.64 35.31
N PHE A 260 24.67 -5.85 35.79
CA PHE A 260 24.52 -5.15 37.07
C PHE A 260 23.51 -4.03 36.86
N VAL A 261 22.34 -4.08 37.51
CA VAL A 261 21.31 -3.03 37.45
C VAL A 261 21.58 -2.00 38.56
N PRO A 262 22.03 -0.77 38.26
CA PRO A 262 22.03 0.28 39.26
C PRO A 262 20.63 0.92 39.33
N SER A 263 20.15 1.01 40.57
CA SER A 263 18.98 1.74 41.07
C SER A 263 18.44 2.89 40.20
N ARG A 264 17.11 2.80 39.95
CA ARG A 264 16.18 3.85 39.48
C ARG A 264 16.61 5.29 39.85
N ARG A 265 17.14 6.04 38.88
CA ARG A 265 17.06 7.51 38.88
C ARG A 265 16.73 8.03 37.47
N SER A 266 15.55 8.66 37.40
CA SER A 266 15.05 9.60 36.39
C SER A 266 15.39 9.35 34.92
N ILE A 267 14.55 8.56 34.26
CA ILE A 267 14.29 8.70 32.82
C ILE A 267 13.58 10.05 32.62
N SER A 268 14.13 10.93 31.79
CA SER A 268 13.44 12.19 31.49
C SER A 268 12.17 11.90 30.69
N LYS A 269 11.01 12.41 31.16
CA LYS A 269 9.71 12.27 30.48
C LYS A 269 9.73 12.64 29.00
N ARG A 270 10.64 13.54 28.60
CA ARG A 270 10.79 14.03 27.22
C ARG A 270 11.03 12.93 26.20
N SER A 271 11.95 11.99 26.46
CA SER A 271 12.32 10.98 25.47
C SER A 271 11.14 10.04 25.16
N ALA A 272 10.34 9.67 26.18
CA ALA A 272 9.16 8.83 26.00
C ALA A 272 8.01 9.55 25.28
N GLU A 273 7.85 10.87 25.49
CA GLU A 273 6.85 11.69 24.80
C GLU A 273 7.20 11.92 23.32
N TYR A 274 8.48 12.05 22.96
CA TYR A 274 8.92 12.24 21.57
C TYR A 274 8.64 11.03 20.68
N PHE A 275 8.87 9.80 21.15
CA PHE A 275 8.57 8.59 20.37
C PHE A 275 7.07 8.32 20.25
N LYS A 276 6.28 8.77 21.22
CA LYS A 276 4.81 8.72 21.14
C LYS A 276 4.27 9.63 20.02
N SER A 277 4.86 10.81 19.83
CA SER A 277 4.45 11.76 18.78
C SER A 277 4.78 11.29 17.35
N ALA A 278 5.92 10.62 17.14
CA ALA A 278 6.26 10.04 15.84
C ALA A 278 5.31 8.88 15.48
N ARG A 279 4.93 8.08 16.48
CA ARG A 279 3.91 7.03 16.34
C ARG A 279 2.55 7.61 15.98
N ASP A 280 2.08 8.64 16.70
CA ASP A 280 0.74 9.21 16.46
C ASP A 280 0.65 9.91 15.07
N TYR A 281 1.77 10.30 14.46
CA TYR A 281 1.85 10.82 13.07
C TYR A 281 1.80 9.72 11.99
N LEU A 282 2.30 8.51 12.29
CA LEU A 282 2.27 7.36 11.36
C LEU A 282 0.91 6.64 11.32
N TYR A 283 0.05 6.90 12.31
CA TYR A 283 -1.25 6.24 12.50
C TYR A 283 -2.44 7.22 12.52
N SER A 284 -2.29 8.43 11.95
CA SER A 284 -3.47 9.22 11.59
C SER A 284 -4.11 8.59 10.36
N ASP A 285 -5.35 8.12 10.50
CA ASP A 285 -6.18 7.45 9.47
C ASP A 285 -6.55 8.36 8.27
N GLU A 286 -5.67 9.25 7.83
CA GLU A 286 -5.81 9.98 6.57
C GLU A 286 -5.02 9.26 5.48
N PHE A 287 -5.57 8.15 4.97
CA PHE A 287 -5.56 7.71 3.56
C PHE A 287 -6.60 6.59 3.36
#